data_AF-A0A2L2XY55-F1
#
_entry.id   AF-A0A2L2XY55-F1
#
_cell.length_a   1.000
_cell.length_b   1.000
_cell.length_c   1.000
_cell.angle_alpha   90.00
_cell.angle_beta   90.00
_cell.angle_gamma   90.00
#
_symmetry.space_group_name_H-M   'P 1'
#
loop_
_entity.id
_entity.type
_entity.pdbx_description
1 polymer ?
#
loop_
_entity_poly.entity_id
_entity_poly.type
_entity_poly.pdbx_seq_one_letter_code
_entity_poly.pdbx_strand_id
1 'polypeptide(L)'
;IIYVISTALSNLMKDGLDVKALQAFRVLRPLRLVSGVPSLQVVLNSILKAMIPLLHIALLGIFVIIIYVIIGLELFSGKMIKTCFDNVTGEISIKGEPHPCGDSGFQCEGVGEVCLLYWDDPNYGIINFDNFGLAMLTVFQCVTNEGWTSVLYNVNDACGNSWPWIYFLSLIILGSFFVLNLVLGVLSGEFSKEREKAKARGDFHKLREKQQIEEDL
;
A
#
# COMPACT_ATOMS: atom_id res chain seq x y z
N ILE A 1 1.34 24.17 22.46
CA ILE A 1 1.04 24.36 21.02
C ILE A 1 1.91 25.47 20.42
N ILE A 2 1.82 26.72 20.88
CA ILE A 2 2.65 27.83 20.35
C ILE A 2 4.16 27.59 20.53
N TYR A 3 4.58 27.07 21.69
CA TYR A 3 5.99 26.73 21.94
C TYR A 3 6.50 25.65 20.98
N VAL A 4 5.75 24.54 20.83
CA VAL A 4 6.08 23.44 19.91
C VAL A 4 6.16 23.91 18.45
N ILE A 5 5.25 24.79 18.03
CA ILE A 5 5.26 25.38 16.69
C ILE A 5 6.49 26.26 16.52
N SER A 6 6.83 27.08 17.52
CA SER A 6 8.03 27.93 17.48
C SER A 6 9.33 27.12 17.46
N THR A 7 9.40 26.02 18.21
CA THR A 7 10.59 25.15 18.23
C THR A 7 10.71 24.35 16.93
N ALA A 8 9.58 23.89 16.38
CA ALA A 8 9.55 23.23 15.08
C ALA A 8 9.95 24.19 13.94
N LEU A 9 9.47 25.44 13.96
CA LEU A 9 9.86 26.48 13.02
C LEU A 9 11.34 26.86 13.14
N SER A 10 11.88 26.96 14.37
CA SER A 10 13.30 27.28 14.55
C SER A 10 14.22 26.14 14.10
N ASN A 11 13.79 24.88 14.24
CA ASN A 11 14.54 23.72 13.76
C ASN A 11 14.47 23.61 12.23
N LEU A 12 13.30 23.90 11.65
CA LEU A 12 13.09 23.95 10.19
C LEU A 12 13.89 25.07 9.49
N MET A 13 14.24 26.14 10.21
CA MET A 13 15.10 27.22 9.68
C MET A 13 16.59 26.99 9.90
N LYS A 14 16.98 26.08 10.81
CA LYS A 14 18.38 25.76 11.12
C LYS A 14 18.99 24.78 10.13
N ASP A 15 18.20 23.80 9.69
CA ASP A 15 18.54 22.96 8.55
C ASP A 15 18.05 23.70 7.30
N GLY A 16 18.97 24.34 6.58
CA GLY A 16 18.65 25.13 5.39
C GLY A 16 17.70 24.38 4.47
N LEU A 17 16.46 24.84 4.40
CA LEU A 17 15.39 24.21 3.64
C LEU A 17 15.84 24.04 2.19
N ASP A 18 16.03 22.80 1.75
CA ASP A 18 16.59 22.51 0.42
C ASP A 18 15.71 23.15 -0.66
N VAL A 19 16.23 24.20 -1.29
CA VAL A 19 15.52 25.00 -2.30
C VAL A 19 15.07 24.13 -3.48
N LYS A 20 15.70 22.96 -3.68
CA LYS A 20 15.29 21.93 -4.64
C LYS A 20 13.95 21.28 -4.29
N ALA A 21 13.69 21.00 -3.01
CA ALA A 21 12.39 20.53 -2.55
C ALA A 21 11.30 21.58 -2.81
N LEU A 22 11.65 22.88 -2.66
CA LEU A 22 10.71 23.96 -2.95
C LEU A 22 10.38 24.09 -4.46
N GLN A 23 11.29 23.66 -5.33
CA GLN A 23 11.07 23.63 -6.78
C GLN A 23 10.11 22.50 -7.19
N ALA A 24 10.03 21.41 -6.41
CA ALA A 24 9.07 20.33 -6.65
C ALA A 24 7.61 20.81 -6.56
N PHE A 25 7.29 21.81 -5.73
CA PHE A 25 5.94 22.41 -5.70
C PHE A 25 5.51 23.04 -7.03
N ARG A 26 6.45 23.32 -7.96
CA ARG A 26 6.10 23.75 -9.32
C ARG A 26 5.35 22.66 -10.10
N VAL A 27 5.48 21.39 -9.72
CA VAL A 27 4.71 20.27 -10.29
C VAL A 27 3.22 20.34 -9.96
N LEU A 28 2.83 21.10 -8.93
CA LEU A 28 1.43 21.34 -8.56
C LEU A 28 0.78 22.46 -9.40
N ARG A 29 1.53 23.18 -10.25
CA ARG A 29 0.98 24.23 -11.12
C ARG A 29 -0.17 23.76 -12.01
N PRO A 30 -0.18 22.54 -12.58
CA PRO A 30 -1.33 21.99 -13.31
C PRO A 30 -2.60 21.84 -12.46
N LEU A 31 -2.52 21.78 -11.13
CA LEU A 31 -3.72 21.81 -10.28
C LEU A 31 -4.43 23.17 -10.33
N ARG A 32 -3.71 24.26 -10.67
CA ARG A 32 -4.35 25.56 -10.91
C ARG A 32 -5.24 25.57 -12.14
N LEU A 33 -4.94 24.74 -13.15
CA LEU A 33 -5.81 24.52 -14.32
C LEU A 33 -7.15 23.91 -13.90
N VAL A 34 -7.13 23.02 -12.90
CA VAL A 34 -8.36 22.43 -12.32
C VAL A 34 -9.21 23.48 -11.61
N SER A 35 -8.59 24.40 -10.88
CA SER A 35 -9.31 25.53 -10.27
C SER A 35 -9.76 26.59 -11.28
N GLY A 36 -9.18 26.63 -12.49
CA GLY A 36 -9.57 27.57 -13.54
C GLY A 36 -10.76 27.11 -14.39
N VAL A 37 -11.01 25.80 -14.46
CA VAL A 37 -12.05 25.21 -15.32
C VAL A 37 -13.22 24.69 -14.45
N PRO A 38 -14.40 25.34 -14.47
CA PRO A 38 -15.51 24.98 -13.58
C PRO A 38 -16.06 23.56 -13.80
N SER A 39 -15.94 23.00 -15.01
CA SER A 39 -16.36 21.61 -15.27
C SER A 39 -15.49 20.57 -14.54
N LEU A 40 -14.18 20.81 -14.40
CA LEU A 40 -13.28 19.87 -13.73
C LEU A 40 -13.44 19.93 -12.20
N GLN A 41 -13.79 21.09 -11.65
CA GLN A 41 -14.14 21.25 -10.24
C GLN A 41 -15.35 20.40 -9.84
N VAL A 42 -16.37 20.31 -10.72
CA VAL A 42 -17.56 19.49 -10.48
C VAL A 42 -17.19 18.00 -10.39
N VAL A 43 -16.30 17.53 -11.28
CA VAL A 43 -15.81 16.15 -11.26
C VAL A 43 -15.02 15.86 -9.99
N LEU A 44 -14.08 16.73 -9.62
CA LEU A 44 -13.22 16.53 -8.45
C LEU A 44 -14.01 16.56 -7.13
N ASN A 45 -14.98 17.49 -6.99
CA ASN A 45 -15.88 17.52 -5.84
C ASN A 45 -16.79 16.28 -5.76
N SER A 46 -17.14 15.69 -6.89
CA SER A 46 -17.92 14.46 -6.93
C SER A 46 -17.08 13.27 -6.43
N ILE A 47 -15.82 13.17 -6.86
CA ILE A 47 -14.86 12.14 -6.39
C ILE A 47 -14.63 12.26 -4.88
N LEU A 48 -14.37 13.47 -4.38
CA LEU A 48 -14.12 13.70 -2.95
C LEU A 48 -15.34 13.35 -2.09
N LYS A 49 -16.56 13.66 -2.54
CA LYS A 49 -17.80 13.27 -1.85
C LYS A 49 -18.04 11.77 -1.86
N ALA A 50 -17.63 11.07 -2.92
CA ALA A 50 -17.72 9.62 -3.01
C ALA A 50 -16.71 8.93 -2.08
N MET A 51 -15.52 9.51 -1.85
CA MET A 51 -14.45 8.93 -1.02
C MET A 51 -14.76 8.87 0.49
N ILE A 52 -15.58 9.78 1.02
CA ILE A 52 -15.90 9.85 2.46
C ILE A 52 -16.50 8.54 3.01
N PRO A 53 -17.56 7.95 2.40
CA PRO A 53 -18.12 6.69 2.88
C PRO A 53 -17.16 5.49 2.77
N LEU A 54 -16.12 5.56 1.91
CA LEU A 54 -15.10 4.50 1.81
C LEU A 54 -14.22 4.40 3.05
N LEU A 55 -14.03 5.53 3.73
CA LEU A 55 -13.00 5.65 4.75
C LEU A 55 -13.21 4.64 5.89
N HIS A 56 -14.47 4.35 6.27
CA HIS A 56 -14.77 3.39 7.33
C HIS A 56 -14.40 1.95 6.96
N ILE A 57 -14.70 1.51 5.74
CA ILE A 57 -14.35 0.18 5.26
C ILE A 57 -12.83 0.11 5.10
N ALA A 58 -12.23 1.10 4.43
CA ALA A 58 -10.78 1.20 4.24
C ALA A 58 -10.01 1.16 5.58
N LEU A 59 -10.52 1.84 6.61
CA LEU A 59 -9.94 1.85 7.95
C LEU A 59 -9.90 0.45 8.58
N LEU A 60 -10.96 -0.34 8.43
CA LEU A 60 -10.98 -1.73 8.87
C LEU A 60 -9.91 -2.56 8.15
N GLY A 61 -9.75 -2.35 6.84
CA GLY A 61 -8.72 -3.02 6.05
C GLY A 61 -7.31 -2.69 6.48
N ILE A 62 -7.04 -1.40 6.68
CA ILE A 62 -5.75 -0.92 7.18
C ILE A 62 -5.45 -1.55 8.54
N PHE A 63 -6.44 -1.67 9.42
CA PHE A 63 -6.26 -2.34 10.72
C PHE A 63 -5.90 -3.82 10.57
N VAL A 64 -6.57 -4.57 9.68
CA VAL A 64 -6.23 -5.97 9.40
C VAL A 64 -4.82 -6.09 8.80
N ILE A 65 -4.45 -5.19 7.88
CA ILE A 65 -3.09 -5.15 7.30
C ILE A 65 -2.06 -4.92 8.40
N ILE A 66 -2.30 -4.00 9.34
CA ILE A 66 -1.37 -3.73 10.45
C ILE A 66 -1.16 -4.99 11.31
N ILE A 67 -2.21 -5.78 11.56
CA ILE A 67 -2.05 -7.06 12.29
C ILE A 67 -1.08 -7.98 11.56
N TYR A 68 -1.23 -8.13 10.24
CA TYR A 68 -0.31 -8.92 9.43
C TYR A 68 1.11 -8.37 9.41
N VAL A 69 1.28 -7.04 9.41
CA VAL A 69 2.59 -6.38 9.51
C VAL A 69 3.29 -6.75 10.82
N ILE A 70 2.58 -6.67 11.95
CA ILE A 70 3.15 -7.00 13.26
C ILE A 70 3.50 -8.49 13.33
N ILE A 71 2.62 -9.37 12.86
CA ILE A 71 2.88 -10.81 12.82
C ILE A 71 4.10 -11.11 11.93
N GLY A 72 4.18 -10.54 10.74
CA GLY A 72 5.31 -10.73 9.83
C GLY A 72 6.62 -10.21 10.41
N LEU A 73 6.59 -9.06 11.10
CA LEU A 73 7.74 -8.51 11.81
C LEU A 73 8.28 -9.49 12.86
N GLU A 74 7.42 -10.00 13.74
CA GLU A 74 7.83 -10.93 14.79
C GLU A 74 8.35 -12.28 14.24
N LEU A 75 7.77 -12.75 13.13
CA LEU A 75 8.12 -14.04 12.54
C LEU A 75 9.38 -14.00 11.67
N PHE A 76 9.59 -12.93 10.91
CA PHE A 76 10.59 -12.88 9.84
C PHE A 76 11.67 -11.80 10.02
N SER A 77 11.67 -11.06 11.13
CA SER A 77 12.70 -10.05 11.40
C SER A 77 14.10 -10.66 11.44
N GLY A 78 15.02 -10.05 10.69
CA GLY A 78 16.43 -10.41 10.63
C GLY A 78 16.74 -11.70 9.88
N LYS A 79 15.74 -12.33 9.25
CA LYS A 79 15.91 -13.65 8.61
C LYS A 79 16.45 -13.57 7.19
N MET A 80 16.10 -12.51 6.45
CA MET A 80 16.43 -12.38 5.03
C MET A 80 17.75 -11.63 4.74
N ILE A 81 18.55 -11.37 5.77
CA ILE A 81 19.79 -10.56 5.67
C ILE A 81 21.01 -11.39 5.21
N LYS A 82 20.90 -12.73 5.16
CA LYS A 82 22.04 -13.59 4.81
C LYS A 82 21.96 -14.04 3.36
N THR A 83 23.09 -14.08 2.66
CA THR A 83 23.19 -14.66 1.30
C THR A 83 24.50 -15.45 1.16
N CYS A 84 24.64 -16.19 0.06
CA CYS A 84 25.78 -17.05 -0.21
C CYS A 84 26.96 -16.26 -0.80
N PHE A 85 28.13 -16.42 -0.18
CA PHE A 85 29.41 -15.87 -0.65
C PHE A 85 30.40 -16.97 -0.96
N ASP A 86 31.28 -16.71 -1.91
CA ASP A 86 32.47 -17.52 -2.14
C ASP A 86 33.52 -17.24 -1.04
N ASN A 87 33.98 -18.28 -0.36
CA ASN A 87 34.93 -18.21 0.75
C ASN A 87 36.34 -17.76 0.32
N VAL A 88 36.67 -17.81 -0.97
CA VAL A 88 37.98 -17.45 -1.51
C VAL A 88 37.97 -16.01 -2.04
N THR A 89 36.96 -15.63 -2.82
CA THR A 89 36.88 -14.28 -3.41
C THR A 89 36.21 -13.26 -2.49
N GLY A 90 35.35 -13.72 -1.56
CA GLY A 90 34.51 -12.84 -0.75
C GLY A 90 33.43 -12.12 -1.55
N GLU A 91 33.21 -12.52 -2.80
CA GLU A 91 32.15 -12.01 -3.67
C GLU A 91 30.88 -12.85 -3.51
N ILE A 92 29.73 -12.25 -3.81
CA ILE A 92 28.44 -12.95 -3.81
C ILE A 92 28.52 -14.06 -4.86
N SER A 93 28.06 -15.27 -4.52
CA SER A 93 28.07 -16.37 -5.48
C SER A 93 27.03 -16.12 -6.59
N ILE A 94 27.48 -15.75 -7.79
CA ILE A 94 26.64 -15.36 -8.94
C ILE A 94 26.12 -16.58 -9.71
N LYS A 95 25.63 -17.62 -9.02
CA LYS A 95 24.93 -18.74 -9.67
C LYS A 95 23.42 -18.47 -9.85
N GLY A 96 23.00 -17.20 -9.88
CA GLY A 96 21.62 -16.78 -10.05
C GLY A 96 21.38 -15.36 -9.54
N GLU A 97 20.11 -14.99 -9.38
CA GLU A 97 19.74 -13.81 -8.62
C GLU A 97 20.03 -14.06 -7.13
N PRO A 98 20.56 -13.07 -6.40
CA PRO A 98 20.91 -13.27 -5.01
C PRO A 98 19.62 -13.46 -4.19
N HIS A 99 19.57 -14.56 -3.44
CA HIS A 99 18.44 -14.91 -2.57
C HIS A 99 18.94 -15.17 -1.14
N PRO A 100 18.02 -15.20 -0.16
CA PRO A 100 18.39 -15.49 1.22
C PRO A 100 18.94 -16.91 1.41
N CYS A 101 19.73 -17.11 2.46
CA CYS A 101 20.15 -18.43 2.93
C CYS A 101 19.95 -18.57 4.44
N GLY A 102 19.78 -19.80 4.93
CA GLY A 102 19.58 -20.06 6.35
C GLY A 102 19.66 -21.52 6.73
N ASP A 103 19.88 -21.79 8.03
CA ASP A 103 20.13 -23.14 8.54
C ASP A 103 18.98 -24.13 8.26
N SER A 104 17.74 -23.61 8.28
CA SER A 104 16.51 -24.37 7.99
C SER A 104 15.95 -24.12 6.59
N GLY A 105 16.57 -23.22 5.83
CA GLY A 105 16.15 -22.82 4.49
C GLY A 105 17.12 -23.31 3.43
N PHE A 106 17.45 -22.44 2.48
CA PHE A 106 18.41 -22.72 1.44
C PHE A 106 19.83 -22.79 2.01
N GLN A 107 20.52 -23.88 1.69
CA GLN A 107 21.92 -24.09 2.05
C GLN A 107 22.80 -23.82 0.83
N CYS A 108 23.90 -23.08 1.00
CA CYS A 108 24.85 -22.81 -0.08
C CYS A 108 25.56 -24.12 -0.47
N GLU A 109 25.24 -24.67 -1.64
CA GLU A 109 25.76 -25.98 -2.09
C GLU A 109 27.08 -25.88 -2.88
N GLY A 110 27.58 -24.68 -3.20
CA GLY A 110 28.84 -24.52 -3.91
C GLY A 110 30.06 -24.89 -3.08
N VAL A 111 31.08 -25.43 -3.74
CA VAL A 111 32.35 -25.78 -3.10
C VAL A 111 33.01 -24.52 -2.57
N GLY A 112 33.13 -24.43 -1.25
CA GLY A 112 33.68 -23.25 -0.60
C GLY A 112 32.71 -22.08 -0.50
N GLU A 113 31.39 -22.29 -0.61
CA GLU A 113 30.43 -21.24 -0.32
C GLU A 113 30.07 -21.19 1.17
N VAL A 114 29.86 -19.97 1.69
CA VAL A 114 29.46 -19.71 3.07
C VAL A 114 28.28 -18.74 3.12
N CYS A 115 27.30 -19.03 3.98
CA CYS A 115 26.15 -18.16 4.20
C CYS A 115 26.55 -17.04 5.18
N LEU A 116 26.76 -15.84 4.66
CA LEU A 116 27.21 -14.67 5.44
C LEU A 116 26.15 -13.57 5.41
N LEU A 117 26.18 -12.72 6.45
CA LEU A 117 25.35 -11.52 6.50
C LEU A 117 25.76 -10.57 5.37
N TYR A 118 24.79 -10.20 4.54
CA TYR A 118 24.95 -9.22 3.48
C TYR A 118 24.13 -7.98 3.82
N TRP A 119 24.81 -6.85 3.98
CA TRP A 119 24.20 -5.58 4.36
C TRP A 119 23.77 -4.72 3.15
N ASP A 120 23.93 -5.22 1.93
CA ASP A 120 23.61 -4.52 0.66
C ASP A 120 22.61 -5.31 -0.20
N ASP A 121 21.50 -5.70 0.41
CA ASP A 121 20.37 -6.50 -0.09
C ASP A 121 20.04 -6.53 -1.63
N PRO A 122 19.58 -7.70 -2.17
CA PRO A 122 19.21 -7.95 -3.57
C PRO A 122 18.16 -7.01 -4.20
N ASN A 123 17.35 -6.32 -3.39
CA ASN A 123 16.35 -5.32 -3.80
C ASN A 123 16.61 -3.96 -3.11
N TYR A 124 17.87 -3.65 -2.78
CA TYR A 124 18.26 -2.50 -1.94
C TYR A 124 17.68 -2.50 -0.52
N GLY A 125 17.23 -3.64 0.02
CA GLY A 125 16.82 -3.73 1.43
C GLY A 125 15.42 -3.22 1.67
N ILE A 126 14.60 -3.22 0.62
CA ILE A 126 13.27 -2.62 0.64
C ILE A 126 12.18 -3.64 0.98
N ILE A 127 12.36 -4.89 0.54
CA ILE A 127 11.39 -5.98 0.73
C ILE A 127 11.87 -6.88 1.86
N ASN A 128 11.68 -6.45 3.10
CA ASN A 128 11.97 -7.26 4.29
C ASN A 128 11.02 -6.96 5.47
N PHE A 129 11.23 -7.70 6.55
CA PHE A 129 10.48 -7.60 7.81
C PHE A 129 11.37 -7.12 8.97
N ASP A 130 12.40 -6.31 8.71
CA ASP A 130 13.35 -5.92 9.76
C ASP A 130 12.86 -4.73 10.59
N ASN A 131 12.02 -3.89 10.01
CA ASN A 131 11.36 -2.79 10.70
C ASN A 131 9.91 -2.62 10.25
N PHE A 132 9.13 -1.94 11.07
CA PHE A 132 7.69 -1.78 10.85
C PHE A 132 7.35 -1.15 9.49
N GLY A 133 8.14 -0.17 9.03
CA GLY A 133 7.88 0.52 7.75
C GLY A 133 8.11 -0.37 6.53
N LEU A 134 9.21 -1.11 6.51
CA LEU A 134 9.53 -2.06 5.44
C LEU A 134 8.60 -3.29 5.46
N ALA A 135 8.26 -3.77 6.65
CA ALA A 135 7.26 -4.82 6.82
C ALA A 135 5.90 -4.36 6.27
N MET A 136 5.50 -3.11 6.53
CA MET A 136 4.29 -2.52 5.97
C MET A 136 4.32 -2.45 4.44
N LEU A 137 5.44 -2.02 3.85
CA LEU A 137 5.61 -1.97 2.40
C LEU A 137 5.54 -3.37 1.77
N THR A 138 6.22 -4.35 2.37
CA THR A 138 6.25 -5.74 1.92
C THR A 138 4.86 -6.38 1.98
N VAL A 139 4.12 -6.17 3.08
CA VAL A 139 2.74 -6.66 3.21
C VAL A 139 1.81 -5.96 2.22
N PHE A 140 1.97 -4.65 2.02
CA PHE A 140 1.19 -3.91 1.02
C PHE A 140 1.40 -4.46 -0.39
N GLN A 141 2.66 -4.68 -0.79
CA GLN A 141 3.00 -5.32 -2.07
C GLN A 141 2.37 -6.72 -2.20
N CYS A 142 2.35 -7.50 -1.12
CA CYS A 142 1.70 -8.81 -1.15
C CYS A 142 0.18 -8.68 -1.34
N VAL A 143 -0.48 -7.74 -0.66
CA VAL A 143 -1.94 -7.51 -0.75
C VAL A 143 -2.37 -7.02 -2.13
N THR A 144 -1.51 -6.31 -2.87
CA THR A 144 -1.78 -5.95 -4.27
C THR A 144 -1.66 -7.14 -5.23
N ASN A 145 -1.34 -8.34 -4.73
CA ASN A 145 -1.05 -9.55 -5.51
C ASN A 145 0.13 -9.42 -6.47
N GLU A 146 1.05 -8.48 -6.22
CA GLU A 146 2.22 -8.25 -7.05
C GLU A 146 3.48 -8.77 -6.38
N GLY A 147 4.16 -9.75 -6.99
CA GLY A 147 5.44 -10.26 -6.48
C GLY A 147 5.38 -10.99 -5.13
N TRP A 148 4.18 -11.30 -4.61
CA TRP A 148 4.01 -11.99 -3.31
C TRP A 148 4.66 -13.38 -3.26
N THR A 149 4.70 -14.09 -4.39
CA THR A 149 5.37 -15.40 -4.49
C THR A 149 6.87 -15.27 -4.31
N SER A 150 7.47 -14.20 -4.82
CA SER A 150 8.91 -13.93 -4.65
C SER A 150 9.23 -13.66 -3.19
N VAL A 151 8.38 -12.92 -2.48
CA VAL A 151 8.54 -12.71 -1.02
C VAL A 151 8.41 -14.04 -0.26
N LEU A 152 7.43 -14.87 -0.60
CA LEU A 152 7.26 -16.19 -0.01
C LEU A 152 8.50 -17.08 -0.24
N TYR A 153 9.06 -17.09 -1.45
CA TYR A 153 10.25 -17.88 -1.77
C TYR A 153 11.47 -17.37 -1.01
N ASN A 154 11.69 -16.06 -0.94
CA ASN A 154 12.76 -15.47 -0.13
C ASN A 154 12.65 -15.86 1.35
N VAL A 155 11.43 -15.88 1.90
CA VAL A 155 11.18 -16.31 3.28
C VAL A 155 11.43 -17.82 3.46
N ASN A 156 11.04 -18.64 2.48
CA ASN A 156 11.31 -20.08 2.50
C ASN A 156 12.81 -20.37 2.44
N ASP A 157 13.57 -19.62 1.63
CA ASP A 157 15.02 -19.78 1.52
C ASP A 157 15.74 -19.29 2.80
N ALA A 158 15.14 -18.36 3.55
CA ALA A 158 15.67 -17.91 4.84
C ALA A 158 15.33 -18.86 6.01
N CYS A 159 14.10 -19.38 6.08
CA CYS A 159 13.54 -20.02 7.28
C CYS A 159 13.04 -21.45 7.08
N GLY A 160 13.03 -21.96 5.84
CA GLY A 160 12.42 -23.23 5.46
C GLY A 160 10.98 -23.10 4.99
N ASN A 161 10.51 -24.08 4.22
CA ASN A 161 9.22 -24.02 3.53
C ASN A 161 8.02 -24.60 4.31
N SER A 162 8.22 -25.11 5.52
CA SER A 162 7.22 -25.96 6.18
C SER A 162 5.95 -25.23 6.65
N TRP A 163 6.08 -23.96 7.05
CA TRP A 163 5.00 -23.16 7.65
C TRP A 163 4.78 -21.76 7.06
N PRO A 164 5.75 -21.06 6.44
CA PRO A 164 5.53 -19.67 5.97
C PRO A 164 4.38 -19.51 4.97
N TRP A 165 4.10 -20.55 4.19
CA TRP A 165 2.97 -20.56 3.25
C TRP A 165 1.61 -20.29 3.93
N ILE A 166 1.44 -20.64 5.21
CA ILE A 166 0.19 -20.38 5.96
C ILE A 166 -0.01 -18.87 6.14
N TYR A 167 1.06 -18.15 6.50
CA TYR A 167 1.04 -16.70 6.64
C TYR A 167 0.69 -16.04 5.31
N PHE A 168 1.39 -16.38 4.23
CA PHE A 168 1.18 -15.75 2.92
C PHE A 168 -0.18 -16.11 2.31
N LEU A 169 -0.63 -17.37 2.36
CA LEU A 169 -1.95 -17.74 1.82
C LEU A 169 -3.08 -17.06 2.59
N SER A 170 -3.01 -17.02 3.92
CA SER A 170 -4.05 -16.32 4.71
C SER A 170 -4.05 -14.81 4.43
N LEU A 171 -2.87 -14.19 4.28
CA LEU A 171 -2.73 -12.79 3.88
C LEU A 171 -3.35 -12.51 2.52
N ILE A 172 -3.08 -13.34 1.51
CA ILE A 172 -3.61 -13.15 0.16
C ILE A 172 -5.13 -13.35 0.13
N ILE A 173 -5.65 -14.37 0.80
CA ILE A 173 -7.10 -14.61 0.86
C ILE A 173 -7.81 -13.45 1.55
N LEU A 174 -7.38 -13.08 2.76
CA LEU A 174 -8.04 -12.02 3.53
C LEU A 174 -7.80 -10.63 2.93
N GLY A 175 -6.58 -10.36 2.46
CA GLY A 175 -6.20 -9.10 1.82
C GLY A 175 -6.89 -8.87 0.48
N SER A 176 -6.88 -9.87 -0.41
CA SER A 176 -7.55 -9.77 -1.72
C SER A 176 -9.07 -9.68 -1.57
N PHE A 177 -9.65 -10.49 -0.68
CA PHE A 177 -11.08 -10.42 -0.39
C PHE A 177 -11.46 -9.04 0.15
N PHE A 178 -10.64 -8.46 1.02
CA PHE A 178 -10.86 -7.13 1.54
C PHE A 178 -10.85 -6.06 0.44
N VAL A 179 -9.83 -6.05 -0.44
CA VAL A 179 -9.73 -5.08 -1.55
C VAL A 179 -10.91 -5.21 -2.52
N LEU A 180 -11.28 -6.44 -2.90
CA LEU A 180 -12.43 -6.68 -3.79
C LEU A 180 -13.74 -6.23 -3.16
N ASN A 181 -13.97 -6.54 -1.89
CA ASN A 181 -15.18 -6.11 -1.18
C ASN A 181 -15.25 -4.59 -1.01
N LEU A 182 -14.10 -3.93 -0.84
CA LEU A 182 -14.04 -2.48 -0.82
C LEU A 182 -14.48 -1.90 -2.18
N VAL A 183 -13.93 -2.40 -3.29
CA VAL A 183 -14.32 -1.94 -4.64
C VAL A 183 -15.81 -2.19 -4.91
N LEU A 184 -16.31 -3.38 -4.59
CA LEU A 184 -17.72 -3.74 -4.78
C LEU A 184 -18.65 -2.90 -3.90
N GLY A 185 -18.30 -2.69 -2.64
CA GLY A 185 -19.07 -1.87 -1.71
C GLY A 185 -19.23 -0.43 -2.19
N VAL A 186 -18.18 0.13 -2.80
CA VAL A 186 -18.18 1.49 -3.34
C VAL A 186 -19.04 1.62 -4.57
N LEU A 187 -18.83 0.73 -5.54
CA LEU A 187 -19.61 0.73 -6.77
C LEU A 187 -21.10 0.53 -6.45
N SER A 188 -21.41 -0.42 -5.55
CA SER A 188 -22.78 -0.67 -5.11
C SER A 188 -23.39 0.53 -4.38
N GLY A 189 -22.63 1.18 -3.50
CA GLY A 189 -23.09 2.35 -2.74
C GLY A 189 -23.39 3.54 -3.65
N GLU A 190 -22.48 3.87 -4.56
CA GLU A 190 -22.67 4.98 -5.52
C GLU A 190 -23.77 4.68 -6.53
N PHE A 191 -23.87 3.45 -7.06
CA PHE A 191 -24.98 3.07 -7.93
C PHE A 191 -26.33 3.13 -7.23
N SER A 192 -26.40 2.73 -5.95
CA SER A 192 -27.63 2.83 -5.16
C SER A 192 -28.04 4.29 -4.98
N LYS A 193 -27.09 5.16 -4.66
CA LYS A 193 -27.31 6.60 -4.46
C LYS A 193 -27.73 7.31 -5.75
N GLU A 194 -27.11 7.02 -6.89
CA GLU A 194 -27.51 7.59 -8.18
C GLU A 194 -28.89 7.08 -8.62
N ARG A 195 -29.20 5.80 -8.38
CA ARG A 195 -30.54 5.25 -8.64
C ARG A 195 -31.62 5.93 -7.81
N GLU A 196 -31.37 6.21 -6.53
CA GLU A 196 -32.30 6.94 -5.66
C GLU A 196 -32.52 8.38 -6.15
N LYS A 197 -31.47 9.10 -6.54
CA LYS A 197 -31.59 10.45 -7.12
C LYS A 197 -32.40 10.45 -8.42
N ALA A 198 -32.18 9.48 -9.30
CA ALA A 198 -32.92 9.34 -10.54
C ALA A 198 -34.41 9.08 -10.28
N LYS A 199 -34.73 8.21 -9.31
CA LYS A 199 -36.10 7.93 -8.90
C LYS A 199 -36.78 9.18 -8.33
N ALA A 200 -36.11 9.91 -7.43
CA ALA A 200 -36.62 11.15 -6.87
C ALA A 200 -36.89 12.24 -7.93
N ARG A 201 -36.03 12.38 -8.95
CA ARG A 201 -36.28 13.29 -10.09
C ARG A 201 -37.49 12.87 -10.91
N GLY A 202 -37.66 11.57 -11.17
CA GLY A 202 -38.82 11.02 -11.88
C GLY A 202 -40.13 11.21 -11.12
N ASP A 203 -40.11 10.98 -9.80
CA ASP A 203 -41.28 11.20 -8.93
C ASP A 203 -41.65 12.69 -8.86
N PHE A 204 -40.66 13.58 -8.81
CA PHE A 204 -40.87 15.03 -8.85
C PHE A 204 -41.49 15.50 -10.17
N HIS A 205 -41.04 14.95 -11.31
CA HIS A 205 -41.65 15.22 -12.62
C HIS A 205 -43.12 14.80 -12.67
N LYS A 206 -43.44 13.60 -12.16
CA LYS A 206 -44.83 13.10 -12.10
C LYS A 206 -45.73 13.93 -11.17
N LEU A 207 -45.20 14.38 -10.03
CA LEU A 207 -45.93 15.27 -9.12
C LEU A 207 -46.26 16.61 -9.78
N ARG A 208 -45.31 17.17 -10.54
CA ARG A 208 -45.50 18.43 -11.25
C ARG A 208 -46.51 18.32 -12.40
N GLU A 209 -46.47 17.22 -13.16
CA GLU A 209 -47.49 16.94 -14.19
C GLU A 209 -48.89 16.82 -13.58
N LYS A 210 -49.02 16.16 -12.42
CA LYS A 210 -50.31 16.05 -11.72
C LYS A 210 -50.84 17.39 -11.23
N GLN A 211 -49.99 18.23 -10.63
CA GLN A 211 -50.41 19.56 -10.18
C GLN A 211 -50.89 20.44 -11.33
N GLN A 212 -50.24 20.37 -12.49
CA GLN A 212 -50.65 21.13 -13.66
C GLN A 212 -52.03 20.72 -14.20
N ILE A 213 -52.33 19.41 -14.19
CA ILE A 213 -53.65 18.91 -14.59
C ILE A 213 -54.74 19.32 -13.60
N GLU A 214 -54.44 19.41 -12.30
CA GLU A 214 -55.38 19.90 -11.27
C GLU A 214 -55.64 21.41 -11.36
N GLU A 215 -54.65 22.21 -11.79
CA GLU A 215 -54.84 23.65 -12.01
C GLU A 215 -55.63 23.98 -13.29
N ASP A 216 -55.55 23.12 -14.32
CA ASP A 216 -56.23 23.31 -15.60
C ASP A 216 -57.72 22.86 -15.60
N LEU A 217 -58.19 22.20 -14.53
CA LEU A 217 -59.52 21.60 -14.41
C LEU A 217 -60.47 22.40 -13.51
#